data_AF-A0AB33HR83-F1
#
_entry.id   AF-A0AB33HR83-F1
#
_cell.length_a   1.000
_cell.length_b   1.000
_cell.length_c   1.000
_cell.angle_alpha   90.00
_cell.angle_beta   90.00
_cell.angle_gamma   90.00
#
_symmetry.space_group_name_H-M   'P 1'
#
loop_
_entity.id
_entity.type
_entity.pdbx_description
1 polymer ?
#
loop_
_entity_poly.entity_id
_entity_poly.type
_entity_poly.pdbx_seq_one_letter_code
_entity_poly.pdbx_strand_id
1 'polypeptide(L)'
;MEAYLDIETTGLSPYQSELTVIGIHLVNGDSIPGLIQLVGKECTAENVMASLAGTDILYTYNGKGFDLPFIHRKLGIDLSRHFNHRDLMFDCWDKNLKGGLKKVECQLGISRELTEVNGYVAVQLWWNYINNFDTRALKTLLAYNREDVVNLKTLKDMLLNNCTY
;
A
#
# COMPACT_ATOMS: atom_id res chain seq x y z
N MET A 1 3.43 -16.59 5.05
CA MET A 1 3.12 -15.23 5.52
C MET A 1 2.41 -14.45 4.43
N GLU A 2 1.36 -13.70 4.77
CA GLU A 2 0.72 -12.74 3.87
C GLU A 2 1.39 -11.37 4.01
N ALA A 3 1.54 -10.65 2.91
CA ALA A 3 1.99 -9.26 2.90
C ALA A 3 0.97 -8.36 2.19
N TYR A 4 0.77 -7.15 2.71
CA TYR A 4 -0.08 -6.12 2.11
C TYR A 4 0.79 -4.91 1.83
N LEU A 5 0.81 -4.48 0.57
CA LEU A 5 1.69 -3.43 0.09
C LEU A 5 0.90 -2.29 -0.54
N ASP A 6 1.33 -1.08 -0.22
CA ASP A 6 0.86 0.18 -0.79
C ASP A 6 2.04 1.15 -0.89
N ILE A 7 2.03 2.00 -1.92
CA ILE A 7 3.07 3.01 -2.15
C ILE A 7 2.53 4.44 -2.14
N GLU A 8 3.37 5.35 -1.69
CA GLU A 8 3.19 6.78 -1.89
C GLU A 8 4.16 7.30 -2.93
N THR A 9 3.70 8.26 -3.73
CA THR A 9 4.49 8.82 -4.83
C THR A 9 4.26 10.32 -4.95
N THR A 10 5.13 11.03 -5.66
CA THR A 10 4.92 12.48 -5.92
C THR A 10 3.99 12.75 -7.10
N GLY A 11 3.34 11.71 -7.66
CA GLY A 11 2.48 11.81 -8.83
C GLY A 11 2.27 10.46 -9.52
N LEU A 12 1.41 10.45 -10.54
CA LEU A 12 0.85 9.20 -11.08
C LEU A 12 1.74 8.47 -12.10
N SER A 13 2.88 9.05 -12.49
CA SER A 13 3.74 8.51 -13.54
C SER A 13 5.13 8.18 -13.02
N PRO A 14 5.58 6.91 -13.09
CA PRO A 14 6.93 6.57 -12.64
C PRO A 14 8.05 7.15 -13.51
N TYR A 15 7.70 7.76 -14.65
CA TYR A 15 8.65 8.46 -15.52
C TYR A 15 8.95 9.90 -15.05
N GLN A 16 8.04 10.48 -14.27
CA GLN A 16 8.07 11.91 -13.92
C GLN A 16 7.93 12.17 -12.42
N SER A 17 7.64 11.14 -11.63
CA SER A 17 7.33 11.24 -10.21
C SER A 17 8.21 10.30 -9.40
N GLU A 18 8.48 10.64 -8.15
CA GLU A 18 9.32 9.86 -7.25
C GLU A 18 8.50 8.90 -6.39
N LEU A 19 9.13 7.78 -6.02
CA LEU A 19 8.62 6.83 -5.03
C LEU A 19 9.05 7.32 -3.65
N THR A 20 8.10 7.59 -2.76
CA THR A 20 8.37 8.31 -1.50
C THR A 20 8.24 7.42 -0.27
N VAL A 21 7.22 6.54 -0.24
CA VAL A 21 7.01 5.57 0.83
C VAL A 21 6.62 4.23 0.23
N ILE A 22 7.12 3.14 0.81
CA ILE A 22 6.61 1.79 0.58
C ILE A 22 6.17 1.25 1.93
N GLY A 23 4.86 1.06 2.09
CA GLY A 23 4.26 0.43 3.26
C GLY A 23 4.12 -1.07 3.05
N ILE A 24 4.46 -1.86 4.06
CA ILE A 24 4.30 -3.32 4.06
C ILE A 24 3.74 -3.75 5.41
N HIS A 25 2.54 -4.33 5.39
CA HIS A 25 1.96 -5.01 6.54
C HIS A 25 2.14 -6.52 6.40
N LEU A 26 2.77 -7.17 7.37
CA LEU A 26 3.07 -8.60 7.36
C LEU A 26 2.19 -9.34 8.37
N VAL A 27 1.50 -10.39 7.94
CA VAL A 27 0.60 -11.18 8.79
C VAL A 27 0.93 -12.67 8.66
N ASN A 28 1.09 -13.34 9.79
CA ASN A 28 1.38 -14.77 9.85
C ASN A 28 0.52 -15.48 10.90
N GLY A 29 -0.68 -15.92 10.49
CA GLY A 29 -1.65 -16.55 11.40
C GLY A 29 -1.93 -15.66 12.60
N ASP A 30 -1.85 -16.24 13.81
CA ASP A 30 -2.10 -15.54 15.07
C ASP A 30 -0.87 -14.80 15.63
N SER A 31 0.22 -14.72 14.86
CA SER A 31 1.42 -13.98 15.28
C SER A 31 1.17 -12.48 15.28
N ILE A 32 1.91 -11.75 16.12
CA ILE A 32 1.87 -10.28 16.13
C ILE A 32 2.22 -9.78 14.72
N PRO A 33 1.34 -8.99 14.08
CA PRO A 33 1.61 -8.46 12.75
C PRO A 33 2.82 -7.52 12.70
N GLY A 34 3.58 -7.61 11.61
CA GLY A 34 4.66 -6.67 11.30
C GLY A 34 4.14 -5.46 10.53
N LEU A 35 4.79 -4.31 10.72
CA LEU A 35 4.60 -3.13 9.89
C LEU A 35 5.98 -2.56 9.55
N ILE A 36 6.25 -2.42 8.27
CA ILE A 36 7.49 -1.85 7.73
C ILE A 36 7.09 -0.69 6.83
N GLN A 37 7.78 0.44 6.96
CA GLN A 37 7.63 1.58 6.07
C GLN A 37 9.02 2.05 5.65
N LEU A 38 9.32 1.92 4.36
CA LEU A 38 10.57 2.42 3.77
C LEU A 38 10.33 3.84 3.28
N VAL A 39 11.20 4.78 3.62
CA VAL A 39 11.02 6.21 3.30
C VAL A 39 12.15 6.73 2.42
N GLY A 40 11.80 7.33 1.28
CA GLY A 40 12.73 8.00 0.37
C GLY A 40 13.89 7.11 -0.05
N LYS A 41 15.10 7.39 0.46
CA LYS A 41 16.32 6.66 0.13
C LYS A 41 16.31 5.20 0.61
N GLU A 42 15.45 4.85 1.56
CA GLU A 42 15.29 3.48 2.03
C GLU A 42 14.50 2.61 1.05
N CYS A 43 13.78 3.22 0.09
CA CYS A 43 13.07 2.52 -0.98
C CYS A 43 14.08 1.96 -2.00
N THR A 44 14.81 0.91 -1.63
CA THR A 44 15.72 0.19 -2.51
C THR A 44 15.20 -1.20 -2.82
N ALA A 45 15.69 -1.80 -3.90
CA ALA A 45 15.34 -3.17 -4.26
C ALA A 45 15.68 -4.15 -3.14
N GLU A 46 16.85 -4.00 -2.52
CA GLU A 46 17.32 -4.86 -1.43
C GLU A 46 16.42 -4.76 -0.21
N ASN A 47 16.05 -3.54 0.21
CA ASN A 47 15.21 -3.34 1.37
C ASN A 47 13.78 -3.85 1.14
N VAL A 48 13.24 -3.66 -0.07
CA VAL A 48 11.92 -4.21 -0.43
C VAL A 48 11.95 -5.74 -0.39
N MET A 49 12.95 -6.36 -1.03
CA MET A 49 13.06 -7.82 -1.06
C MET A 49 13.32 -8.42 0.33
N ALA A 50 14.12 -7.75 1.16
CA ALA A 50 14.34 -8.15 2.54
C ALA A 50 13.05 -8.03 3.39
N SER A 51 12.29 -6.96 3.21
CA SER A 51 11.03 -6.72 3.92
C SER A 51 9.93 -7.72 3.54
N LEU A 52 9.98 -8.26 2.31
CA LEU A 52 9.04 -9.26 1.81
C LEU A 52 9.54 -10.70 1.98
N ALA A 53 10.70 -10.92 2.61
CA ALA A 53 11.26 -12.26 2.76
C ALA A 53 10.31 -13.20 3.52
N GLY A 54 10.06 -14.39 2.95
CA GLY A 54 9.13 -15.38 3.54
C GLY A 54 7.64 -15.10 3.26
N THR A 55 7.32 -14.10 2.45
CA THR A 55 5.96 -13.84 1.95
C THR A 55 5.55 -14.91 0.94
N ASP A 56 4.39 -15.54 1.16
CA ASP A 56 3.80 -16.51 0.23
C ASP A 56 2.89 -15.82 -0.80
N ILE A 57 2.17 -14.79 -0.35
CA ILE A 57 1.23 -14.01 -1.15
C ILE A 57 1.31 -12.51 -0.81
N LEU A 58 1.37 -11.70 -1.86
CA LEU A 58 1.39 -10.26 -1.83
C LEU A 58 0.03 -9.72 -2.27
N TYR A 59 -0.61 -8.94 -1.40
CA TYR A 59 -1.86 -8.25 -1.66
C TYR A 59 -1.63 -6.75 -1.89
N THR A 60 -2.38 -6.20 -2.82
CA THR A 60 -2.38 -4.75 -3.15
C THR A 60 -3.80 -4.32 -3.50
N TYR A 61 -4.04 -3.02 -3.68
CA TYR A 61 -5.25 -2.50 -4.33
C TYR A 61 -4.88 -1.64 -5.53
N ASN A 62 -5.26 -2.09 -6.73
CA ASN A 62 -4.80 -1.55 -8.01
C ASN A 62 -3.27 -1.63 -8.21
N GLY A 63 -2.59 -2.49 -7.47
CA GLY A 63 -1.14 -2.65 -7.58
C GLY A 63 -0.68 -3.20 -8.93
N LYS A 64 -1.52 -3.99 -9.62
CA LYS A 64 -1.22 -4.43 -10.99
C LYS A 64 -1.19 -3.24 -11.97
N GLY A 65 -2.03 -2.24 -11.73
CA GLY A 65 -2.14 -1.05 -12.57
C GLY A 65 -1.21 0.09 -12.17
N PHE A 66 -0.74 0.11 -10.93
CA PHE A 66 0.00 1.25 -10.36
C PHE A 66 1.26 0.83 -9.62
N ASP A 67 1.12 0.22 -8.43
CA ASP A 67 2.22 -0.02 -7.49
C ASP A 67 3.36 -0.86 -8.08
N LEU A 68 3.05 -2.03 -8.64
CA LEU A 68 4.05 -2.95 -9.15
C LEU A 68 4.81 -2.38 -10.36
N PRO A 69 4.14 -1.79 -11.37
CA PRO A 69 4.83 -1.06 -12.44
C PRO A 69 5.72 0.07 -11.92
N PHE A 70 5.27 0.81 -10.89
CA PHE A 70 6.02 1.93 -10.32
C PHE A 70 7.30 1.44 -9.63
N ILE A 71 7.18 0.40 -8.80
CA ILE A 71 8.30 -0.26 -8.12
C ILE A 71 9.27 -0.83 -9.14
N HIS A 72 8.79 -1.54 -10.16
CA HIS A 72 9.66 -2.11 -11.20
C HIS A 72 10.42 -1.02 -11.95
N ARG A 73 9.75 0.07 -12.32
CA ARG A 73 10.39 1.17 -13.03
C ARG A 73 11.45 1.88 -12.18
N LYS A 74 11.16 2.12 -10.89
CA LYS A 74 12.04 2.87 -9.99
C LYS A 74 13.18 2.05 -9.43
N LEU A 75 12.93 0.78 -9.13
CA LEU A 75 13.86 -0.09 -8.39
C LEU A 75 14.43 -1.22 -9.23
N GLY A 76 13.93 -1.45 -10.45
CA GLY A 76 14.41 -2.51 -11.34
C GLY A 76 13.99 -3.92 -10.95
N ILE A 77 13.05 -4.07 -10.01
CA ILE A 77 12.54 -5.37 -9.53
C ILE A 77 11.06 -5.58 -9.87
N ASP A 78 10.74 -6.73 -10.42
CA ASP A 78 9.37 -7.11 -10.73
C ASP A 78 8.82 -8.04 -9.64
N LEU A 79 8.13 -7.47 -8.64
CA LEU A 79 7.59 -8.23 -7.52
C LEU A 79 6.62 -9.34 -7.95
N SER A 80 5.93 -9.20 -9.07
CA SER A 80 4.99 -10.21 -9.58
C SER A 80 5.69 -11.50 -10.05
N ARG A 81 7.00 -11.43 -10.31
CA ARG A 81 7.85 -12.59 -10.63
C ARG A 81 8.41 -13.29 -9.40
N HIS A 82 8.36 -12.62 -8.24
CA HIS A 82 8.94 -13.13 -7.00
C HIS A 82 7.89 -13.66 -6.01
N PHE A 83 6.66 -13.14 -6.08
CA PHE A 83 5.59 -13.46 -5.15
C PHE A 83 4.30 -13.81 -5.88
N ASN A 84 3.49 -14.70 -5.30
CA ASN A 84 2.10 -14.82 -5.75
C ASN A 84 1.40 -13.50 -5.45
N HIS A 85 0.81 -12.88 -6.47
CA HIS A 85 0.19 -11.57 -6.32
C HIS A 85 -1.33 -11.66 -6.48
N ARG A 86 -2.06 -11.01 -5.57
CA ARG A 86 -3.52 -10.84 -5.67
C ARG A 86 -3.90 -9.39 -5.48
N ASP A 87 -4.48 -8.81 -6.53
CA ASP A 87 -4.95 -7.44 -6.52
C ASP A 87 -6.43 -7.38 -6.12
N LEU A 88 -6.68 -6.86 -4.91
CA LEU A 88 -8.00 -6.82 -4.29
C LEU A 88 -8.98 -5.89 -5.02
N MET A 89 -8.51 -5.01 -5.91
CA MET A 89 -9.41 -4.19 -6.73
C MET A 89 -10.29 -5.07 -7.62
N PHE A 90 -9.74 -6.15 -8.20
CA PHE A 90 -10.52 -7.06 -9.02
C PHE A 90 -11.52 -7.88 -8.19
N ASP A 91 -11.11 -8.33 -7.00
CA ASP A 91 -12.01 -8.98 -6.04
C ASP A 91 -13.19 -8.07 -5.63
N CYS A 92 -12.94 -6.77 -5.48
CA CYS A 92 -13.99 -5.77 -5.25
C CYS A 92 -14.92 -5.63 -6.45
N TRP A 93 -14.35 -5.60 -7.66
CA TRP A 93 -15.10 -5.43 -8.89
C TRP A 93 -16.08 -6.56 -9.15
N ASP A 94 -15.72 -7.80 -8.80
CA ASP A 94 -16.59 -8.98 -8.88
C ASP A 94 -17.80 -8.88 -7.94
N LYS A 95 -17.68 -8.10 -6.87
CA LYS A 95 -18.77 -7.81 -5.92
C LYS A 95 -19.43 -6.44 -6.15
N ASN A 96 -19.23 -5.84 -7.33
CA ASN A 96 -19.76 -4.52 -7.71
C ASN A 96 -19.29 -3.35 -6.80
N LEU A 97 -18.17 -3.51 -6.11
CA LEU A 97 -17.54 -2.45 -5.31
C LEU A 97 -16.55 -1.70 -6.20
N LYS A 98 -16.91 -0.49 -6.64
CA LYS A 98 -16.13 0.31 -7.59
C LYS A 98 -15.56 1.59 -6.95
N GLY A 99 -14.33 1.93 -7.29
CA GLY A 99 -13.64 3.13 -6.83
C GLY A 99 -12.17 2.87 -6.49
N GLY A 100 -11.51 3.87 -5.92
CA GLY A 100 -10.25 3.64 -5.19
C GLY A 100 -10.52 3.01 -3.82
N LEU A 101 -9.46 2.54 -3.15
CA LEU A 101 -9.51 1.85 -1.86
C LEU A 101 -10.42 2.56 -0.85
N LYS A 102 -10.18 3.86 -0.62
CA LYS A 102 -10.98 4.71 0.28
C LYS A 102 -12.47 4.71 0.02
N LYS A 103 -12.87 4.70 -1.25
CA LYS A 103 -14.29 4.66 -1.63
C LYS A 103 -14.89 3.28 -1.34
N VAL A 104 -14.12 2.20 -1.52
CA VAL A 104 -14.58 0.85 -1.20
C VAL A 104 -14.66 0.62 0.31
N GLU A 105 -13.68 1.09 1.06
CA GLU A 105 -13.71 1.04 2.53
C GLU A 105 -14.95 1.74 3.09
N CYS A 106 -15.28 2.93 2.58
CA CYS A 106 -16.49 3.65 2.96
C CYS A 106 -17.77 2.85 2.66
N GLN A 107 -17.85 2.21 1.48
CA GLN A 107 -18.99 1.35 1.12
C GLN A 107 -19.13 0.13 2.04
N LEU A 108 -18.03 -0.38 2.58
CA LEU A 108 -17.98 -1.55 3.47
C LEU A 108 -17.99 -1.20 4.96
N GLY A 109 -18.01 0.10 5.31
CA GLY A 109 -17.93 0.55 6.70
C GLY A 109 -16.58 0.30 7.37
N ILE A 110 -15.49 0.16 6.60
CA ILE A 110 -14.13 0.08 7.14
C ILE A 110 -13.74 1.49 7.61
N SER A 111 -13.39 1.60 8.90
CA SER A 111 -13.06 2.88 9.52
C SER A 111 -11.73 3.46 9.04
N ARG A 112 -11.67 4.78 8.95
CA ARG A 112 -10.44 5.56 8.79
C ARG A 112 -10.36 6.65 9.84
N GLU A 113 -9.17 6.86 10.38
CA GLU A 113 -8.81 8.03 11.17
C GLU A 113 -8.51 9.24 10.28
N LEU A 114 -7.87 9.04 9.12
CA LEU A 114 -7.42 10.11 8.23
C LEU A 114 -8.41 10.38 7.08
N THR A 115 -9.64 10.78 7.41
CA THR A 115 -10.72 11.01 6.43
C THR A 115 -10.46 12.15 5.45
N GLU A 116 -9.61 13.11 5.79
CA GLU A 116 -9.30 14.27 4.93
C GLU A 116 -8.04 14.08 4.08
N VAL A 117 -7.23 13.05 4.36
CA VAL A 117 -6.01 12.77 3.58
C VAL A 117 -6.35 11.90 2.38
N ASN A 118 -5.83 12.27 1.22
CA ASN A 118 -5.94 11.53 -0.04
C ASN A 118 -4.59 11.59 -0.77
N GLY A 119 -4.45 10.90 -1.91
CA GLY A 119 -3.19 10.87 -2.65
C GLY A 119 -2.63 12.25 -3.05
N TYR A 120 -3.50 13.25 -3.30
CA TYR A 120 -3.03 14.63 -3.56
C TYR A 120 -2.45 15.27 -2.30
N VAL A 121 -3.11 15.10 -1.15
CA VAL A 121 -2.59 15.57 0.14
C VAL A 121 -1.30 14.85 0.51
N ALA A 122 -1.18 13.54 0.23
CA ALA A 122 0.04 12.77 0.45
C ALA A 122 1.25 13.37 -0.30
N VAL A 123 1.06 13.81 -1.56
CA VAL A 123 2.09 14.54 -2.32
C VAL A 123 2.49 15.84 -1.62
N GLN A 124 1.52 16.62 -1.13
CA GLN A 124 1.80 17.87 -0.40
C GLN A 124 2.56 17.63 0.90
N LEU A 125 2.19 16.58 1.65
CA LEU A 125 2.87 16.18 2.89
C LEU A 125 4.33 15.82 2.63
N TRP A 126 4.61 15.08 1.55
CA TRP A 126 5.97 14.77 1.14
C TRP A 126 6.79 16.03 0.85
N TRP A 127 6.26 16.95 0.04
CA TRP A 127 6.99 18.17 -0.31
C TRP A 127 7.18 19.11 0.88
N ASN A 128 6.22 19.17 1.81
CA ASN A 128 6.39 19.92 3.05
C ASN A 128 7.51 19.33 3.92
N TYR A 129 7.61 17.99 3.98
CA TYR A 129 8.72 17.34 4.65
C TYR A 129 10.06 17.66 3.97
N ILE A 130 10.16 17.51 2.64
CA ILE A 130 11.43 17.72 1.92
C ILE A 130 11.88 19.19 1.93
N ASN A 131 10.96 20.12 1.68
CA ASN A 131 11.32 21.54 1.50
C ASN A 131 11.45 22.30 2.82
N ASN A 132 10.68 21.90 3.85
CA ASN A 132 10.61 22.63 5.13
C ASN A 132 11.09 21.81 6.32
N PHE A 133 11.54 20.58 6.12
CA PHE A 133 11.89 19.63 7.18
C PHE A 133 10.73 19.38 8.17
N ASP A 134 9.48 19.45 7.68
CA ASP A 134 8.29 19.26 8.53
C ASP A 134 8.10 17.79 8.87
N THR A 135 8.63 17.38 10.01
CA THR A 135 8.52 16.00 10.53
C THR A 135 7.09 15.61 10.88
N ARG A 136 6.19 16.56 11.13
CA ARG A 136 4.76 16.27 11.34
C ARG A 136 4.10 15.89 10.02
N ALA A 137 4.46 16.57 8.93
CA ALA A 137 3.97 16.21 7.60
C ALA A 137 4.37 14.78 7.23
N LEU A 138 5.63 14.39 7.48
CA LEU A 138 6.08 13.00 7.31
C LEU A 138 5.30 12.04 8.21
N LYS A 139 5.09 12.38 9.49
CA LYS A 139 4.32 11.53 10.41
C LYS A 139 2.89 11.29 9.90
N THR A 140 2.23 12.31 9.37
CA THR A 140 0.89 12.18 8.79
C THR A 140 0.91 11.34 7.52
N LEU A 141 1.92 11.50 6.65
CA LEU A 141 2.09 10.68 5.45
C LEU A 141 2.25 9.19 5.81
N LEU A 142 3.11 8.90 6.80
CA LEU A 142 3.32 7.51 7.26
C LEU A 142 2.07 6.94 7.93
N ALA A 143 1.31 7.74 8.68
CA ALA A 143 0.05 7.29 9.25
C ALA A 143 -1.00 6.96 8.17
N TYR A 144 -1.04 7.75 7.09
CA TYR A 144 -1.92 7.50 5.94
C TYR A 144 -1.56 6.20 5.22
N ASN A 145 -0.28 6.03 4.84
CA ASN A 145 0.19 4.80 4.20
C ASN A 145 0.03 3.55 5.12
N ARG A 146 0.24 3.71 6.44
CA ARG A 146 -0.03 2.64 7.42
C ARG A 146 -1.50 2.23 7.41
N GLU A 147 -2.41 3.19 7.40
CA GLU A 147 -3.85 2.94 7.37
C GLU A 147 -4.24 2.17 6.11
N ASP A 148 -3.69 2.54 4.95
CA ASP A 148 -3.94 1.85 3.68
C ASP A 148 -3.51 0.37 3.75
N VAL A 149 -2.28 0.06 4.17
CA VAL A 149 -1.82 -1.36 4.24
C VAL A 149 -2.54 -2.20 5.31
N VAL A 150 -2.93 -1.59 6.44
CA VAL A 150 -3.73 -2.28 7.46
C VAL A 150 -5.13 -2.55 6.95
N ASN A 151 -5.74 -1.58 6.26
CA ASN A 151 -7.08 -1.74 5.74
C ASN A 151 -7.15 -2.68 4.54
N LEU A 152 -6.07 -2.86 3.77
CA LEU A 152 -6.01 -3.91 2.75
C LEU A 152 -6.24 -5.30 3.34
N LYS A 153 -5.70 -5.57 4.54
CA LYS A 153 -5.96 -6.81 5.27
C LYS A 153 -7.43 -6.94 5.67
N THR A 154 -7.99 -5.88 6.26
CA THR A 154 -9.41 -5.84 6.63
C THR A 154 -10.32 -6.05 5.43
N LEU A 155 -10.01 -5.41 4.30
CA LEU A 155 -10.72 -5.55 3.04
C LEU A 155 -10.65 -6.99 2.53
N LYS A 156 -9.45 -7.60 2.48
CA LYS A 156 -9.28 -8.99 2.08
C LYS A 156 -10.14 -9.92 2.93
N ASP A 157 -10.10 -9.76 4.25
CA ASP A 157 -10.87 -10.60 5.15
C ASP A 157 -12.38 -10.46 4.90
N MET A 158 -12.88 -9.24 4.68
CA MET A 158 -14.30 -9.02 4.34
C MET A 158 -14.68 -9.63 2.98
N LEU A 159 -13.80 -9.58 1.98
CA LEU A 159 -14.09 -10.10 0.64
C LEU A 159 -14.08 -11.63 0.60
N LEU A 160 -13.14 -12.25 1.32
CA LEU A 160 -12.84 -13.68 1.21
C LEU A 160 -13.43 -14.53 2.34
N ASN A 161 -13.70 -13.97 3.53
CA ASN A 161 -14.32 -14.72 4.63
C ASN A 161 -15.86 -14.77 4.54
N ASN A 162 -16.47 -13.96 3.66
CA ASN A 162 -17.91 -14.02 3.37
C ASN A 162 -18.31 -15.20 2.46
N CYS A 163 -17.46 -16.23 2.35
CA CYS A 163 -17.77 -17.53 1.77
C CYS A 163 -17.91 -18.59 2.88
N THR A 164 -18.83 -18.38 3.81
CA THR A 164 -19.42 -19.50 4.58
C THR A 164 -20.76 -19.84 3.94
N TYR A 165 -20.82 -21.08 3.45
CA TYR A 165 -21.97 -21.76 2.84
C TYR A 165 -23.28 -21.59 3.61
#